data_AF-A0A9D0ZNV8-F1
#
_entry.id   AF-A0A9D0ZNV8-F1
#
_cell.length_a   1.000
_cell.length_b   1.000
_cell.length_c   1.000
_cell.angle_alpha   90.00
_cell.angle_beta   90.00
_cell.angle_gamma   90.00
#
_symmetry.space_group_name_H-M   'P 1'
#
loop_
_entity.id
_entity.type
_entity.pdbx_description
1 polymer ?
#
loop_
_entity_poly.entity_id
_entity_poly.type
_entity_poly.pdbx_seq_one_letter_code
_entity_poly.pdbx_strand_id
1 'polypeptide(L)'
;LSVLLPALAVAEEAEPTPAPVPAEAIMAYTQVYEPETSFALSSTVAWNADASVLDVANADVRPATALVYVDADLRVLDASGNVIAESLDEYVAATAGAIIPALYISDAETAAALKFYLIESGLGDVFVAASYENAALVKDVADLNPVRGLIDFRGLTEADEDTLDEIIATTNGSHAKVCLIPEQIATEENVQYLQGRCSTVWVATSSTEAALLTQYTNGANGVLVDDYQAAIDELGFFADGAPSLLRPSLIVGHRGMPSEYVENTTLSAIGAYTAGADSIENDIHLTADREIIINHDESLARLFGREDIENLNILSLNEILAMPFVNEGEKGVQAANNQSADESRYGYIRYLSSQRMPTLREFFELFADSEVVHDTEIKTNDPAIVIALRNLVNEYDNFGELFTISFNVNILEEMYASWPEMSVGALGMEGYAEEGSNLPMYQPYGEMIANGEATVEECVAMLYAELDKWNATYNPATNFSYEVVSAGRHRGLTVWPWTYNDPEAFAEAYLNGVYGLTTNFSYWASDFIVDIDAADVTVAAGAELPAPVVTTQNGQQVSADGLEIIVLEGALDSEGEALAIYRLEQELVIEGTSYGSYYLYSNPFTVTVTAA
;
A
#
# COMPACT_ATOMS: atom_id res chain seq x y z
N LEU A 1 -69.24 -1.32 -10.26
CA LEU A 1 -67.98 -0.55 -10.21
C LEU A 1 -66.94 -1.45 -9.57
N SER A 2 -66.22 -2.28 -10.33
CA SER A 2 -64.95 -1.95 -11.03
C SER A 2 -63.84 -1.53 -10.08
N VAL A 3 -63.00 -2.48 -9.66
CA VAL A 3 -61.57 -2.24 -9.42
C VAL A 3 -60.82 -3.43 -10.04
N LEU A 4 -60.00 -3.12 -11.06
CA LEU A 4 -59.07 -4.02 -11.72
C LEU A 4 -57.90 -4.35 -10.77
N LEU A 5 -57.59 -5.64 -10.62
CA LEU A 5 -56.29 -6.11 -10.14
C LEU A 5 -55.34 -6.19 -11.36
N PRO A 6 -54.11 -5.67 -11.28
CA PRO A 6 -53.14 -5.86 -12.35
C PRO A 6 -52.68 -7.34 -12.35
N ALA A 7 -52.49 -7.88 -13.55
CA ALA A 7 -51.87 -9.18 -13.74
C ALA A 7 -50.44 -9.14 -13.20
N LEU A 8 -50.12 -10.02 -12.25
CA LEU A 8 -48.73 -10.32 -11.91
C LEU A 8 -48.09 -10.93 -13.16
N ALA A 9 -47.12 -10.22 -13.74
CA ALA A 9 -46.13 -10.84 -14.60
C ALA A 9 -45.38 -11.86 -13.73
N VAL A 10 -45.34 -13.11 -14.20
CA VAL A 10 -44.45 -14.13 -13.64
C VAL A 10 -43.05 -13.66 -14.00
N ALA A 11 -42.27 -13.23 -13.01
CA ALA A 11 -40.85 -13.04 -13.19
C ALA A 11 -40.26 -14.39 -13.59
N GLU A 12 -39.58 -14.42 -14.74
CA GLU A 12 -38.76 -15.56 -15.15
C GLU A 12 -37.75 -15.81 -14.02
N GLU A 13 -37.65 -17.06 -13.55
CA GLU A 13 -36.62 -17.45 -12.59
C GLU A 13 -35.27 -17.12 -13.23
N ALA A 14 -34.48 -16.24 -12.59
CA ALA A 14 -33.13 -15.96 -13.04
C ALA A 14 -32.35 -17.28 -13.14
N GLU A 15 -31.67 -17.48 -14.27
CA GLU A 15 -30.76 -18.62 -14.46
C GLU A 15 -29.82 -18.72 -13.24
N PRO A 16 -29.61 -19.92 -12.67
CA PRO A 16 -28.73 -20.07 -11.53
C PRO A 16 -27.31 -19.63 -11.92
N THR A 17 -26.70 -18.81 -11.08
CA THR A 17 -25.30 -18.40 -11.26
C THR A 17 -24.41 -19.64 -11.42
N PRO A 18 -23.57 -19.73 -12.47
CA PRO A 18 -22.69 -20.87 -12.66
C PRO A 18 -21.72 -20.99 -11.49
N ALA A 19 -21.21 -22.21 -11.24
CA ALA A 19 -20.15 -22.39 -10.26
C ALA A 19 -18.85 -21.75 -10.77
N PRO A 20 -18.01 -21.14 -9.91
CA PRO A 20 -16.71 -20.59 -10.30
C PRO A 20 -15.85 -21.64 -11.01
N VAL A 21 -15.12 -21.20 -12.04
CA VAL A 21 -14.13 -22.03 -12.72
C VAL A 21 -12.97 -22.35 -11.76
N PRO A 22 -12.49 -23.61 -11.68
CA PRO A 22 -11.35 -23.96 -10.84
C PRO A 22 -10.11 -23.12 -11.19
N ALA A 23 -9.26 -22.79 -10.21
CA ALA A 23 -8.06 -21.95 -10.41
C ALA A 23 -7.13 -22.45 -11.54
N GLU A 24 -7.07 -23.76 -11.74
CA GLU A 24 -6.27 -24.43 -12.80
C GLU A 24 -6.77 -24.16 -14.24
N ALA A 25 -7.97 -23.59 -14.40
CA ALA A 25 -8.57 -23.26 -15.68
C ALA A 25 -8.69 -21.73 -15.90
N ILE A 26 -8.09 -20.93 -15.01
CA ILE A 26 -7.98 -19.48 -15.16
C ILE A 26 -6.98 -19.15 -16.27
N MET A 27 -7.29 -18.14 -17.08
CA MET A 27 -6.36 -17.66 -18.11
C MET A 27 -5.02 -17.24 -17.50
N ALA A 28 -3.92 -17.45 -18.24
CA ALA A 28 -2.59 -17.07 -17.77
C ALA A 28 -2.54 -15.58 -17.39
N TYR A 29 -1.90 -15.27 -16.27
CA TYR A 29 -1.68 -13.90 -15.83
C TYR A 29 -0.79 -13.15 -16.83
N THR A 30 -1.06 -11.86 -16.97
CA THR A 30 -0.41 -10.95 -17.90
C THR A 30 1.06 -10.74 -17.55
N GLN A 31 1.92 -10.96 -18.54
CA GLN A 31 3.32 -10.55 -18.49
C GLN A 31 3.40 -9.08 -18.91
N VAL A 32 3.47 -8.19 -17.92
CA VAL A 32 3.50 -6.74 -18.14
C VAL A 32 4.83 -6.31 -18.77
N TYR A 33 4.77 -5.35 -19.69
CA TYR A 33 5.96 -4.69 -20.21
C TYR A 33 6.59 -3.81 -19.12
N GLU A 34 7.87 -4.03 -18.86
CA GLU A 34 8.65 -3.25 -17.91
C GLU A 34 9.43 -2.14 -18.64
N PRO A 35 9.17 -0.85 -18.36
CA PRO A 35 9.90 0.25 -18.96
C PRO A 35 11.36 0.29 -18.50
N GLU A 36 12.25 0.81 -19.34
CA GLU A 36 13.64 1.07 -18.95
C GLU A 36 13.69 2.26 -17.99
N THR A 37 13.86 1.98 -16.70
CA THR A 37 13.92 2.99 -15.64
C THR A 37 14.68 2.45 -14.44
N SER A 38 15.27 3.34 -13.63
CA SER A 38 15.81 2.99 -12.31
C SER A 38 14.86 3.34 -11.18
N PHE A 39 13.64 3.84 -11.46
CA PHE A 39 12.58 3.99 -10.47
C PHE A 39 12.27 2.62 -9.85
N ALA A 40 12.58 2.44 -8.57
CA ALA A 40 12.30 1.21 -7.83
C ALA A 40 10.79 1.00 -7.61
N LEU A 41 10.26 -0.16 -7.99
CA LEU A 41 8.81 -0.42 -8.08
C LEU A 41 8.06 0.69 -8.84
N SER A 42 8.49 0.91 -10.09
CA SER A 42 7.97 1.95 -10.98
C SER A 42 6.45 2.00 -11.10
N SER A 43 5.95 3.22 -11.29
CA SER A 43 4.53 3.49 -11.47
C SER A 43 3.96 2.66 -12.61
N THR A 44 2.78 2.11 -12.37
CA THR A 44 2.00 1.41 -13.39
C THR A 44 1.51 2.41 -14.43
N VAL A 45 1.85 2.20 -15.72
CA VAL A 45 1.26 2.96 -16.81
C VAL A 45 -0.07 2.32 -17.20
N ALA A 46 -1.17 2.97 -16.81
CA ALA A 46 -2.53 2.64 -17.24
C ALA A 46 -2.97 3.60 -18.35
N TRP A 47 -3.74 3.09 -19.30
CA TRP A 47 -4.14 3.83 -20.49
C TRP A 47 -5.66 3.92 -20.62
N ASN A 48 -6.19 5.12 -20.88
CA ASN A 48 -7.54 5.30 -21.41
C ASN A 48 -7.57 4.79 -22.86
N ALA A 49 -7.83 3.50 -23.02
CA ALA A 49 -7.60 2.82 -24.28
C ALA A 49 -8.62 3.22 -25.35
N ASP A 50 -8.12 3.34 -26.58
CA ASP A 50 -8.93 3.48 -27.78
C ASP A 50 -8.89 2.20 -28.63
N ALA A 51 -9.48 2.25 -29.83
CA ALA A 51 -9.55 1.09 -30.73
C ALA A 51 -8.18 0.50 -31.13
N SER A 52 -7.09 1.26 -31.00
CA SER A 52 -5.74 0.76 -31.31
C SER A 52 -5.21 -0.24 -30.30
N VAL A 53 -5.85 -0.42 -29.13
CA VAL A 53 -5.47 -1.40 -28.10
C VAL A 53 -5.35 -2.83 -28.64
N LEU A 54 -6.17 -3.21 -29.62
CA LEU A 54 -6.12 -4.53 -30.27
C LEU A 54 -4.82 -4.76 -31.03
N ASP A 55 -4.23 -3.70 -31.60
CA ASP A 55 -2.93 -3.75 -32.26
C ASP A 55 -1.79 -3.60 -31.24
N VAL A 56 -1.94 -2.71 -30.25
CA VAL A 56 -0.94 -2.44 -29.20
C VAL A 56 -0.64 -3.68 -28.36
N ALA A 57 -1.60 -4.57 -28.11
CA ALA A 57 -1.34 -5.82 -27.41
C ALA A 57 -0.21 -6.67 -28.03
N ASN A 58 0.02 -6.52 -29.34
CA ASN A 58 1.07 -7.21 -30.10
C ASN A 58 2.34 -6.37 -30.30
N ALA A 59 2.40 -5.15 -29.76
CA ALA A 59 3.57 -4.30 -29.83
C ALA A 59 4.64 -4.70 -28.81
N ASP A 60 5.88 -4.26 -29.04
CA ASP A 60 7.00 -4.49 -28.12
C ASP A 60 6.86 -3.62 -26.86
N VAL A 61 6.40 -2.37 -27.02
CA VAL A 61 6.16 -1.41 -25.93
C VAL A 61 4.66 -1.27 -25.73
N ARG A 62 4.20 -1.49 -24.49
CA ARG A 62 2.79 -1.61 -24.15
C ARG A 62 2.50 -1.00 -22.77
N PRO A 63 1.31 -0.43 -22.54
CA PRO A 63 0.88 -0.11 -21.19
C PRO A 63 0.68 -1.39 -20.37
N ALA A 64 0.80 -1.28 -19.05
CA ALA A 64 0.51 -2.39 -18.14
C ALA A 64 -0.99 -2.70 -18.10
N THR A 65 -1.81 -1.65 -18.07
CA THR A 65 -3.28 -1.75 -17.93
C THR A 65 -3.97 -0.92 -19.01
N ALA A 66 -5.07 -1.43 -19.56
CA ALA A 66 -5.96 -0.70 -20.45
C ALA A 66 -7.34 -0.54 -19.79
N LEU A 67 -7.71 0.71 -19.49
CA LEU A 67 -9.04 1.08 -19.05
C LEU A 67 -9.96 1.20 -20.27
N VAL A 68 -10.99 0.35 -20.31
CA VAL A 68 -12.01 0.31 -21.36
C VAL A 68 -13.40 0.25 -20.72
N TYR A 69 -14.41 0.67 -21.47
CA TYR A 69 -15.79 0.71 -20.98
C TYR A 69 -16.56 -0.50 -21.50
N VAL A 70 -17.43 -1.08 -20.67
CA VAL A 70 -18.24 -2.24 -21.04
C VAL A 70 -19.71 -1.88 -20.95
N ASP A 71 -20.53 -2.37 -21.87
CA ASP A 71 -22.00 -2.22 -21.82
C ASP A 71 -22.70 -3.55 -21.50
N ALA A 72 -24.03 -3.50 -21.35
CA ALA A 72 -24.86 -4.65 -21.01
C ALA A 72 -24.83 -5.79 -22.04
N ASP A 73 -24.48 -5.50 -23.30
CA ASP A 73 -24.30 -6.50 -24.36
C ASP A 73 -22.86 -7.06 -24.37
N LEU A 74 -22.03 -6.69 -23.39
CA LEU A 74 -20.60 -7.00 -23.28
C LEU A 74 -19.79 -6.53 -24.48
N ARG A 75 -20.18 -5.41 -25.11
CA ARG A 75 -19.32 -4.72 -26.07
C ARG A 75 -18.29 -3.90 -25.32
N VAL A 76 -17.11 -3.76 -25.91
CA VAL A 76 -16.02 -2.97 -25.34
C VAL A 76 -15.93 -1.64 -26.08
N LEU A 77 -15.90 -0.55 -25.33
CA LEU A 77 -15.99 0.82 -25.81
C LEU A 77 -14.80 1.65 -25.29
N ASP A 78 -14.46 2.71 -26.02
CA ASP A 78 -13.58 3.76 -25.51
C ASP A 78 -14.35 4.75 -24.61
N ALA A 79 -13.65 5.69 -23.99
CA ALA A 79 -14.25 6.72 -23.13
C ALA A 79 -15.27 7.63 -23.84
N SER A 80 -15.21 7.71 -25.17
CA SER A 80 -16.16 8.47 -26.00
C SER A 80 -17.39 7.64 -26.43
N GLY A 81 -17.44 6.37 -26.06
CA GLY A 81 -18.50 5.43 -26.42
C GLY A 81 -18.37 4.83 -27.83
N ASN A 82 -17.20 4.96 -28.48
CA ASN A 82 -16.96 4.25 -29.74
C ASN A 82 -16.62 2.79 -29.46
N VAL A 83 -17.09 1.90 -30.33
CA VAL A 83 -16.84 0.46 -30.19
C VAL A 83 -15.37 0.14 -30.51
N ILE A 84 -14.69 -0.51 -29.56
CA ILE A 84 -13.36 -1.12 -29.70
C ILE A 84 -13.53 -2.57 -30.18
N ALA A 85 -14.40 -3.35 -29.54
CA ALA A 85 -14.71 -4.73 -29.88
C ALA A 85 -16.20 -5.02 -29.74
N GLU A 86 -16.75 -5.86 -30.61
CA GLU A 86 -18.18 -6.20 -30.62
C GLU A 86 -18.55 -7.23 -29.54
N SER A 87 -17.56 -7.76 -28.82
CA SER A 87 -17.75 -8.63 -27.65
C SER A 87 -16.52 -8.60 -26.73
N LEU A 88 -16.72 -8.91 -25.46
CA LEU A 88 -15.64 -9.05 -24.48
C LEU A 88 -14.72 -10.24 -24.81
N ASP A 89 -15.26 -11.32 -25.38
CA ASP A 89 -14.46 -12.45 -25.89
C ASP A 89 -13.44 -12.01 -26.95
N GLU A 90 -13.87 -11.18 -27.91
CA GLU A 90 -12.99 -10.66 -28.97
C GLU A 90 -11.86 -9.81 -28.38
N TYR A 91 -12.20 -8.93 -27.43
CA TYR A 91 -11.24 -8.09 -26.75
C TYR A 91 -10.23 -8.91 -25.93
N VAL A 92 -10.73 -9.80 -25.07
CA VAL A 92 -9.90 -10.66 -24.20
C VAL A 92 -9.00 -11.56 -25.04
N ALA A 93 -9.50 -12.13 -26.14
CA ALA A 93 -8.69 -12.94 -27.05
C ALA A 93 -7.56 -12.15 -27.73
N ALA A 94 -7.72 -10.83 -27.91
CA ALA A 94 -6.72 -9.96 -28.50
C ALA A 94 -5.70 -9.42 -27.49
N THR A 95 -6.10 -9.18 -26.23
CA THR A 95 -5.28 -8.45 -25.25
C THR A 95 -4.76 -9.28 -24.08
N ALA A 96 -5.45 -10.33 -23.68
CA ALA A 96 -5.12 -11.08 -22.47
C ALA A 96 -3.73 -11.71 -22.56
N GLY A 97 -3.00 -11.69 -21.44
CA GLY A 97 -1.61 -12.13 -21.36
C GLY A 97 -0.60 -11.03 -21.73
N ALA A 98 -1.03 -9.94 -22.40
CA ALA A 98 -0.16 -8.83 -22.79
C ALA A 98 -0.49 -7.51 -22.10
N ILE A 99 -1.78 -7.20 -21.89
CA ILE A 99 -2.26 -5.98 -21.22
C ILE A 99 -3.37 -6.36 -20.24
N ILE A 100 -3.29 -5.88 -19.00
CA ILE A 100 -4.30 -6.14 -17.98
C ILE A 100 -5.56 -5.33 -18.31
N PRO A 101 -6.73 -5.97 -18.49
CA PRO A 101 -7.98 -5.24 -18.70
C PRO A 101 -8.45 -4.58 -17.40
N ALA A 102 -8.81 -3.29 -17.46
CA ALA A 102 -9.63 -2.62 -16.47
C ALA A 102 -10.98 -2.28 -17.08
N LEU A 103 -12.01 -3.04 -16.68
CA LEU A 103 -13.34 -3.03 -17.26
C LEU A 103 -14.23 -2.04 -16.49
N TYR A 104 -14.46 -0.88 -17.08
CA TYR A 104 -15.28 0.17 -16.49
C TYR A 104 -16.77 -0.10 -16.74
N ILE A 105 -17.54 -0.19 -15.66
CA ILE A 105 -18.98 -0.44 -15.66
C ILE A 105 -19.74 0.77 -15.10
N SER A 106 -20.95 1.02 -15.62
CA SER A 106 -21.73 2.22 -15.28
C SER A 106 -23.14 1.92 -14.73
N ASP A 107 -23.58 0.67 -14.78
CA ASP A 107 -24.92 0.27 -14.35
C ASP A 107 -24.98 -1.21 -13.92
N ALA A 108 -26.06 -1.56 -13.24
CA ALA A 108 -26.26 -2.90 -12.67
C ALA A 108 -26.51 -3.99 -13.73
N GLU A 109 -27.01 -3.63 -14.92
CA GLU A 109 -27.25 -4.60 -15.99
C GLU A 109 -25.91 -5.07 -16.57
N THR A 110 -25.03 -4.11 -16.85
CA THR A 110 -23.63 -4.34 -17.23
C THR A 110 -22.87 -5.13 -16.16
N ALA A 111 -23.00 -4.76 -14.88
CA ALA A 111 -22.36 -5.47 -13.77
C ALA A 111 -22.76 -6.96 -13.72
N ALA A 112 -24.06 -7.24 -13.85
CA ALA A 112 -24.58 -8.60 -13.85
C ALA A 112 -24.09 -9.42 -15.06
N ALA A 113 -24.08 -8.82 -16.25
CA ALA A 113 -23.57 -9.46 -17.46
C ALA A 113 -22.08 -9.78 -17.34
N LEU A 114 -21.28 -8.81 -16.86
CA LEU A 114 -19.84 -8.98 -16.66
C LEU A 114 -19.54 -10.07 -15.63
N LYS A 115 -20.25 -10.07 -14.50
CA LYS A 115 -20.12 -11.09 -13.45
C LYS A 115 -20.34 -12.50 -14.00
N PHE A 116 -21.39 -12.69 -14.80
CA PHE A 116 -21.66 -13.98 -15.44
C PHE A 116 -20.54 -14.39 -16.41
N TYR A 117 -20.08 -13.45 -17.23
CA TYR A 117 -18.95 -13.69 -18.15
C TYR A 117 -17.66 -14.09 -17.42
N LEU A 118 -17.29 -13.40 -16.34
CA LEU A 118 -16.05 -13.69 -15.60
C LEU A 118 -16.09 -15.07 -14.96
N ILE A 119 -17.25 -15.47 -14.44
CA ILE A 119 -17.47 -16.84 -13.93
C ILE A 119 -17.31 -17.87 -15.04
N GLU A 120 -17.93 -17.67 -16.20
CA GLU A 120 -17.88 -18.66 -17.29
C GLU A 120 -16.50 -18.73 -17.98
N SER A 121 -15.85 -17.60 -18.18
CA SER A 121 -14.57 -17.50 -18.87
C SER A 121 -13.37 -17.88 -17.99
N GLY A 122 -13.46 -17.70 -16.68
CA GLY A 122 -12.32 -17.86 -15.77
C GLY A 122 -11.25 -16.78 -15.97
N LEU A 123 -11.60 -15.60 -16.50
CA LEU A 123 -10.67 -14.48 -16.60
C LEU A 123 -10.38 -13.93 -15.19
N GLY A 124 -9.24 -14.33 -14.60
CA GLY A 124 -8.83 -13.92 -13.25
C GLY A 124 -7.87 -12.73 -13.22
N ASP A 125 -7.21 -12.42 -14.35
CA ASP A 125 -6.28 -11.30 -14.45
C ASP A 125 -6.94 -10.01 -14.97
N VAL A 126 -7.92 -9.45 -14.24
CA VAL A 126 -8.74 -8.29 -14.61
C VAL A 126 -8.99 -7.36 -13.42
N PHE A 127 -9.16 -6.06 -13.72
CA PHE A 127 -9.81 -5.10 -12.84
C PHE A 127 -11.26 -4.86 -13.28
N VAL A 128 -12.16 -4.70 -12.31
CA VAL A 128 -13.47 -4.06 -12.51
C VAL A 128 -13.45 -2.67 -11.89
N ALA A 129 -13.91 -1.69 -12.65
CA ALA A 129 -13.85 -0.27 -12.27
C ALA A 129 -15.22 0.41 -12.38
N ALA A 130 -15.49 1.35 -11.49
CA ALA A 130 -16.63 2.27 -11.60
C ALA A 130 -16.32 3.56 -10.83
N SER A 131 -17.12 4.60 -11.06
CA SER A 131 -17.07 5.81 -10.23
C SER A 131 -17.33 5.49 -8.76
N TYR A 132 -16.80 6.30 -7.85
CA TYR A 132 -17.05 6.15 -6.41
C TYR A 132 -18.55 6.19 -6.05
N GLU A 133 -19.38 6.92 -6.80
CA GLU A 133 -20.85 6.90 -6.67
C GLU A 133 -21.48 5.51 -6.97
N ASN A 134 -20.77 4.70 -7.76
CA ASN A 134 -21.17 3.36 -8.20
C ASN A 134 -20.29 2.26 -7.58
N ALA A 135 -19.60 2.56 -6.47
CA ALA A 135 -18.74 1.65 -5.71
C ALA A 135 -19.37 0.26 -5.44
N ALA A 136 -20.69 0.22 -5.18
CA ALA A 136 -21.42 -1.03 -4.96
C ALA A 136 -21.43 -1.98 -6.17
N LEU A 137 -21.32 -1.46 -7.40
CA LEU A 137 -21.20 -2.27 -8.62
C LEU A 137 -19.84 -2.98 -8.68
N VAL A 138 -18.76 -2.27 -8.32
CA VAL A 138 -17.42 -2.85 -8.21
C VAL A 138 -17.44 -3.97 -7.18
N LYS A 139 -18.02 -3.73 -6.00
CA LYS A 139 -18.16 -4.76 -4.97
C LYS A 139 -18.84 -6.04 -5.47
N ASP A 140 -19.99 -5.91 -6.13
CA ASP A 140 -20.75 -7.07 -6.60
C ASP A 140 -19.93 -7.96 -7.56
N VAL A 141 -19.06 -7.35 -8.37
CA VAL A 141 -18.22 -8.08 -9.33
C VAL A 141 -16.89 -8.54 -8.70
N ALA A 142 -16.20 -7.69 -7.92
CA ALA A 142 -14.92 -7.98 -7.29
C ALA A 142 -14.99 -9.01 -6.15
N ASP A 143 -16.19 -9.23 -5.58
CA ASP A 143 -16.42 -10.37 -4.67
C ASP A 143 -16.27 -11.75 -5.38
N LEU A 144 -16.12 -11.78 -6.72
CA LEU A 144 -15.58 -12.94 -7.43
C LEU A 144 -14.06 -13.01 -7.23
N ASN A 145 -13.56 -14.10 -6.63
CA ASN A 145 -12.11 -14.30 -6.49
C ASN A 145 -11.56 -15.17 -7.64
N PRO A 146 -10.49 -14.77 -8.36
CA PRO A 146 -9.75 -13.50 -8.25
C PRO A 146 -10.25 -12.46 -9.27
N VAL A 147 -10.85 -11.35 -8.82
CA VAL A 147 -11.21 -10.16 -9.62
C VAL A 147 -10.91 -8.94 -8.78
N ARG A 148 -10.10 -8.01 -9.29
CA ARG A 148 -9.67 -6.84 -8.49
C ARG A 148 -10.59 -5.65 -8.69
N GLY A 149 -10.96 -4.98 -7.61
CA GLY A 149 -11.67 -3.71 -7.67
C GLY A 149 -10.72 -2.52 -7.90
N LEU A 150 -11.19 -1.53 -8.64
CA LEU A 150 -10.63 -0.19 -8.78
C LEU A 150 -11.75 0.85 -8.62
N ILE A 151 -11.58 1.85 -7.77
CA ILE A 151 -12.58 2.92 -7.59
C ILE A 151 -12.09 4.22 -8.21
N ASP A 152 -12.92 4.81 -9.07
CA ASP A 152 -12.66 6.05 -9.79
C ASP A 152 -13.23 7.27 -9.06
N PHE A 153 -12.32 8.09 -8.52
CA PHE A 153 -12.59 9.34 -7.82
C PHE A 153 -12.31 10.57 -8.67
N ARG A 154 -12.11 10.45 -9.99
CA ARG A 154 -11.80 11.59 -10.90
C ARG A 154 -12.83 12.74 -10.85
N GLY A 155 -14.02 12.50 -10.29
CA GLY A 155 -15.03 13.53 -10.07
C GLY A 155 -14.76 14.49 -8.90
N LEU A 156 -13.77 14.21 -8.04
CA LEU A 156 -13.38 15.08 -6.93
C LEU A 156 -12.55 16.27 -7.43
N THR A 157 -12.62 17.40 -6.71
CA THR A 157 -11.88 18.63 -7.07
C THR A 157 -11.03 19.19 -5.93
N GLU A 158 -11.32 18.77 -4.71
CA GLU A 158 -10.62 19.12 -3.48
C GLU A 158 -10.70 17.91 -2.54
N ALA A 159 -9.72 17.78 -1.65
CA ALA A 159 -9.71 16.75 -0.62
C ALA A 159 -9.11 17.35 0.66
N ASP A 160 -9.86 17.24 1.74
CA ASP A 160 -9.36 17.33 3.10
C ASP A 160 -9.20 15.92 3.69
N GLU A 161 -8.79 15.83 4.95
CA GLU A 161 -8.57 14.54 5.61
C GLU A 161 -9.82 13.65 5.63
N ASP A 162 -11.01 14.20 5.94
CA ASP A 162 -12.27 13.46 5.88
C ASP A 162 -12.52 12.87 4.48
N THR A 163 -12.18 13.62 3.42
CA THR A 163 -12.27 13.15 2.04
C THR A 163 -11.29 12.00 1.77
N LEU A 164 -10.06 12.07 2.28
CA LEU A 164 -9.06 11.01 2.13
C LEU A 164 -9.49 9.73 2.88
N ASP A 165 -10.07 9.87 4.06
CA ASP A 165 -10.67 8.76 4.82
C ASP A 165 -11.84 8.12 4.07
N GLU A 166 -12.70 8.93 3.42
CA GLU A 166 -13.77 8.41 2.57
C GLU A 166 -13.24 7.67 1.34
N ILE A 167 -12.12 8.13 0.75
CA ILE A 167 -11.43 7.43 -0.35
C ILE A 167 -10.95 6.06 0.13
N ILE A 168 -10.30 5.97 1.29
CA ILE A 168 -9.83 4.70 1.87
C ILE A 168 -11.01 3.77 2.14
N ALA A 169 -12.02 4.26 2.87
CA ALA A 169 -13.19 3.50 3.26
C ALA A 169 -13.99 2.97 2.06
N THR A 170 -14.21 3.82 1.06
CA THR A 170 -14.94 3.44 -0.16
C THR A 170 -14.16 2.44 -1.00
N THR A 171 -12.84 2.61 -1.11
CA THR A 171 -11.97 1.69 -1.86
C THR A 171 -11.97 0.31 -1.21
N ASN A 172 -11.61 0.22 0.07
CA ASN A 172 -11.58 -1.06 0.79
C ASN A 172 -12.97 -1.70 0.88
N GLY A 173 -13.99 -0.91 1.20
CA GLY A 173 -15.38 -1.35 1.33
C GLY A 173 -15.97 -1.90 0.03
N SER A 174 -15.38 -1.55 -1.12
CA SER A 174 -15.78 -2.05 -2.44
C SER A 174 -15.02 -3.28 -2.91
N HIS A 175 -14.22 -3.90 -2.03
CA HIS A 175 -13.29 -4.97 -2.42
C HIS A 175 -12.28 -4.51 -3.49
N ALA A 176 -11.84 -3.26 -3.37
CA ALA A 176 -10.80 -2.66 -4.20
C ALA A 176 -9.56 -2.36 -3.35
N LYS A 177 -8.42 -2.24 -4.04
CA LYS A 177 -7.17 -1.70 -3.50
C LYS A 177 -6.66 -0.47 -4.21
N VAL A 178 -7.14 -0.25 -5.44
CA VAL A 178 -6.73 0.89 -6.25
C VAL A 178 -7.76 2.00 -6.13
N CYS A 179 -7.34 3.16 -5.66
CA CYS A 179 -8.07 4.41 -5.77
C CYS A 179 -7.48 5.25 -6.91
N LEU A 180 -8.30 5.55 -7.91
CA LEU A 180 -7.93 6.42 -9.03
C LEU A 180 -8.39 7.85 -8.72
N ILE A 181 -7.45 8.71 -8.35
CA ILE A 181 -7.72 10.11 -8.00
C ILE A 181 -7.36 11.07 -9.14
N PRO A 182 -7.98 12.25 -9.22
CA PRO A 182 -7.64 13.26 -10.21
C PRO A 182 -6.36 14.02 -9.82
N GLU A 183 -5.61 14.47 -10.83
CA GLU A 183 -4.39 15.29 -10.69
C GLU A 183 -4.54 16.46 -9.71
N GLN A 184 -5.73 17.07 -9.65
CA GLN A 184 -5.99 18.25 -8.80
C GLN A 184 -5.86 17.98 -7.29
N ILE A 185 -6.11 16.75 -6.85
CA ILE A 185 -6.01 16.36 -5.43
C ILE A 185 -4.81 15.45 -5.15
N ALA A 186 -4.07 15.05 -6.18
CA ALA A 186 -2.91 14.17 -6.09
C ALA A 186 -1.64 14.95 -5.70
N THR A 187 -1.68 15.65 -4.57
CA THR A 187 -0.49 16.25 -3.96
C THR A 187 0.38 15.15 -3.34
N GLU A 188 1.67 15.41 -3.15
CA GLU A 188 2.58 14.51 -2.44
C GLU A 188 2.02 14.09 -1.07
N GLU A 189 1.56 15.06 -0.27
CA GLU A 189 0.94 14.84 1.04
C GLU A 189 -0.26 13.89 0.98
N ASN A 190 -1.19 14.12 0.05
CA ASN A 190 -2.40 13.28 -0.08
C ASN A 190 -2.05 11.87 -0.58
N VAL A 191 -1.10 11.74 -1.50
CA VAL A 191 -0.62 10.44 -2.00
C VAL A 191 0.04 9.66 -0.86
N GLN A 192 0.91 10.30 -0.08
CA GLN A 192 1.57 9.69 1.09
C GLN A 192 0.57 9.32 2.18
N TYR A 193 -0.43 10.16 2.45
CA TYR A 193 -1.50 9.86 3.40
C TYR A 193 -2.20 8.56 3.03
N LEU A 194 -2.71 8.45 1.80
CA LEU A 194 -3.42 7.26 1.31
C LEU A 194 -2.54 6.00 1.33
N GLN A 195 -1.27 6.12 0.93
CA GLN A 195 -0.30 5.01 0.93
C GLN A 195 0.04 4.53 2.34
N GLY A 196 0.19 5.46 3.30
CA GLY A 196 0.39 5.16 4.71
C GLY A 196 -0.76 4.41 5.37
N ARG A 197 -1.93 4.39 4.73
CA ARG A 197 -3.12 3.59 5.12
C ARG A 197 -3.37 2.45 4.14
N CYS A 198 -2.31 1.97 3.50
CA CYS A 198 -2.29 0.78 2.64
C CYS A 198 -3.10 0.87 1.33
N SER A 199 -3.49 2.07 0.88
CA SER A 199 -4.14 2.24 -0.42
C SER A 199 -3.13 2.25 -1.56
N THR A 200 -3.50 1.69 -2.71
CA THR A 200 -2.75 1.88 -3.97
C THR A 200 -3.31 3.08 -4.71
N VAL A 201 -2.51 4.13 -4.88
CA VAL A 201 -2.95 5.39 -5.47
C VAL A 201 -2.58 5.45 -6.95
N TRP A 202 -3.60 5.45 -7.80
CA TRP A 202 -3.42 5.78 -9.23
C TRP A 202 -3.89 7.22 -9.47
N VAL A 203 -3.20 7.93 -10.36
CA VAL A 203 -3.53 9.33 -10.68
C VAL A 203 -3.94 9.47 -12.14
N ALA A 204 -5.11 10.01 -12.39
CA ALA A 204 -5.50 10.43 -13.73
C ALA A 204 -4.86 11.79 -14.04
N THR A 205 -3.96 11.82 -15.01
CA THR A 205 -3.09 12.97 -15.30
C THR A 205 -2.93 13.18 -16.80
N SER A 206 -2.54 14.40 -17.18
CA SER A 206 -2.21 14.69 -18.59
C SER A 206 -0.87 14.05 -18.97
N SER A 207 -0.72 13.67 -20.25
CA SER A 207 0.53 13.11 -20.78
C SER A 207 1.62 14.17 -21.05
N THR A 208 1.62 15.29 -20.35
CA THR A 208 2.68 16.31 -20.48
C THR A 208 3.87 15.95 -19.60
N GLU A 209 5.10 16.25 -20.03
CA GLU A 209 6.34 16.00 -19.26
C GLU A 209 6.23 16.53 -17.83
N ALA A 210 5.76 17.78 -17.66
CA ALA A 210 5.56 18.38 -16.34
C ALA A 210 4.60 17.57 -15.45
N ALA A 211 3.42 17.23 -15.97
CA ALA A 211 2.41 16.52 -15.18
C ALA A 211 2.85 15.09 -14.82
N LEU A 212 3.44 14.37 -15.77
CA LEU A 212 3.96 13.02 -15.57
C LEU A 212 5.07 13.00 -14.52
N LEU A 213 6.08 13.87 -14.66
CA LEU A 213 7.16 13.97 -13.68
C LEU A 213 6.63 14.33 -12.30
N THR A 214 5.73 15.31 -12.19
CA THR A 214 5.07 15.64 -10.91
C THR A 214 4.37 14.43 -10.29
N GLN A 215 3.60 13.65 -11.06
CA GLN A 215 2.89 12.49 -10.47
C GLN A 215 3.83 11.34 -10.11
N TYR A 216 4.94 11.17 -10.85
CA TYR A 216 5.97 10.21 -10.49
C TYR A 216 6.71 10.62 -9.22
N THR A 217 7.06 11.91 -9.05
CA THR A 217 7.76 12.43 -7.86
C THR A 217 6.85 12.63 -6.66
N ASN A 218 5.54 12.84 -6.85
CA ASN A 218 4.54 12.69 -5.79
C ASN A 218 4.39 11.24 -5.32
N GLY A 219 5.05 10.29 -5.99
CA GLY A 219 5.06 8.88 -5.60
C GLY A 219 3.80 8.13 -5.99
N ALA A 220 3.09 8.48 -7.08
CA ALA A 220 1.92 7.71 -7.51
C ALA A 220 2.26 6.21 -7.75
N ASN A 221 1.38 5.27 -7.38
CA ASN A 221 1.56 3.84 -7.69
C ASN A 221 1.28 3.54 -9.18
N GLY A 222 0.49 4.39 -9.82
CA GLY A 222 0.20 4.30 -11.24
C GLY A 222 -0.33 5.62 -11.77
N VAL A 223 -0.25 5.79 -13.09
CA VAL A 223 -0.81 6.93 -13.81
C VAL A 223 -1.79 6.41 -14.85
N LEU A 224 -2.97 7.04 -14.94
CA LEU A 224 -3.93 6.83 -16.02
C LEU A 224 -3.83 8.00 -16.99
N VAL A 225 -3.45 7.70 -18.24
CA VAL A 225 -3.15 8.70 -19.26
C VAL A 225 -3.86 8.39 -20.58
N ASP A 226 -3.95 9.37 -21.47
CA ASP A 226 -4.47 9.20 -22.83
C ASP A 226 -3.38 8.79 -23.83
N ASP A 227 -2.13 9.20 -23.60
CA ASP A 227 -0.93 8.79 -24.35
C ASP A 227 -0.01 7.99 -23.42
N TYR A 228 -0.09 6.66 -23.52
CA TYR A 228 0.72 5.74 -22.72
C TYR A 228 2.19 5.75 -23.13
N GLN A 229 2.50 6.08 -24.38
CA GLN A 229 3.88 6.08 -24.87
C GLN A 229 4.64 7.23 -24.24
N ALA A 230 4.03 8.42 -24.16
CA ALA A 230 4.59 9.55 -23.43
C ALA A 230 4.88 9.19 -21.95
N ALA A 231 3.95 8.51 -21.27
CA ALA A 231 4.14 8.08 -19.89
C ALA A 231 5.30 7.07 -19.72
N ILE A 232 5.42 6.10 -20.63
CA ILE A 232 6.53 5.12 -20.64
C ILE A 232 7.87 5.81 -20.95
N ASP A 233 7.90 6.70 -21.93
CA ASP A 233 9.12 7.42 -22.33
C ASP A 233 9.62 8.29 -21.18
N GLU A 234 8.71 8.94 -20.45
CA GLU A 234 9.04 9.78 -19.30
C GLU A 234 9.58 8.99 -18.10
N LEU A 235 9.19 7.72 -17.92
CA LEU A 235 9.84 6.87 -16.91
C LEU A 235 11.34 6.67 -17.19
N GLY A 236 11.75 6.79 -18.46
CA GLY A 236 13.14 6.78 -18.89
C GLY A 236 13.95 7.97 -18.39
N PHE A 237 13.32 9.06 -17.94
CA PHE A 237 14.01 10.19 -17.27
C PHE A 237 14.79 9.71 -16.04
N PHE A 238 14.24 8.74 -15.31
CA PHE A 238 14.85 8.16 -14.10
C PHE A 238 15.82 7.01 -14.39
N ALA A 239 16.19 6.76 -15.66
CA ALA A 239 17.15 5.71 -16.02
C ALA A 239 18.60 6.16 -15.69
N ASP A 240 18.93 6.11 -14.41
CA ASP A 240 20.22 6.54 -13.85
C ASP A 240 21.07 5.36 -13.31
N GLY A 241 22.30 5.64 -12.88
CA GLY A 241 23.28 4.63 -12.46
C GLY A 241 23.02 3.93 -11.12
N ALA A 242 21.95 4.33 -10.42
CA ALA A 242 21.50 3.80 -9.14
C ALA A 242 19.96 3.87 -9.07
N PRO A 243 19.31 3.16 -8.13
CA PRO A 243 17.86 3.23 -7.97
C PRO A 243 17.37 4.65 -7.67
N SER A 244 16.25 5.05 -8.26
CA SER A 244 15.51 6.27 -7.93
C SER A 244 14.37 5.93 -6.97
N LEU A 245 14.38 6.54 -5.79
CA LEU A 245 13.38 6.31 -4.75
C LEU A 245 12.38 7.47 -4.73
N LEU A 246 11.41 7.46 -5.65
CA LEU A 246 10.37 8.50 -5.71
C LEU A 246 9.19 8.22 -4.78
N ARG A 247 9.23 7.06 -4.11
CA ARG A 247 8.32 6.65 -3.05
C ARG A 247 9.18 6.03 -1.95
N PRO A 248 9.71 6.84 -1.01
CA PRO A 248 10.50 6.31 0.10
C PRO A 248 9.72 5.24 0.85
N SER A 249 10.41 4.18 1.29
CA SER A 249 9.82 3.13 2.11
C SER A 249 9.34 3.70 3.43
N LEU A 250 8.12 3.37 3.84
CA LEU A 250 7.61 3.74 5.16
C LEU A 250 8.31 2.91 6.23
N ILE A 251 8.81 3.59 7.26
CA ILE A 251 9.51 2.97 8.38
C ILE A 251 8.50 2.63 9.48
N VAL A 252 8.33 1.33 9.72
CA VAL A 252 7.41 0.83 10.74
C VAL A 252 8.19 0.42 11.98
N GLY A 253 7.97 1.12 13.10
CA GLY A 253 8.57 0.79 14.39
C GLY A 253 7.91 -0.44 15.01
N HIS A 254 8.56 -1.60 14.89
CA HIS A 254 8.07 -2.88 15.43
C HIS A 254 7.93 -2.80 16.95
N ARG A 255 6.70 -2.83 17.49
CA ARG A 255 6.42 -2.67 18.93
C ARG A 255 7.00 -1.37 19.49
N GLY A 256 7.09 -0.33 18.65
CA GLY A 256 7.92 0.85 18.86
C GLY A 256 9.38 0.64 18.42
N MET A 257 10.34 0.82 19.33
CA MET A 257 11.77 0.64 19.06
C MET A 257 12.41 -0.26 20.14
N PRO A 258 12.16 -1.58 20.10
CA PRO A 258 12.57 -2.53 21.12
C PRO A 258 14.09 -2.74 21.18
N SER A 259 14.84 -2.28 20.17
CA SER A 259 16.30 -2.19 20.25
C SER A 259 16.81 -1.25 21.33
N GLU A 260 15.97 -0.32 21.82
CA GLU A 260 16.35 0.66 22.84
C GLU A 260 15.44 0.70 24.07
N TYR A 261 14.19 0.27 23.91
CA TYR A 261 13.15 0.39 24.92
C TYR A 261 12.45 -0.96 25.13
N VAL A 262 11.68 -1.07 26.21
CA VAL A 262 10.81 -2.23 26.40
C VAL A 262 9.72 -2.22 25.33
N GLU A 263 9.63 -3.29 24.53
CA GLU A 263 8.64 -3.46 23.46
C GLU A 263 7.22 -3.14 23.94
N ASN A 264 6.35 -2.66 23.03
CA ASN A 264 4.93 -2.47 23.31
C ASN A 264 4.66 -1.55 24.52
N THR A 265 5.51 -0.54 24.72
CA THR A 265 5.32 0.49 25.73
C THR A 265 5.23 1.86 25.07
N THR A 266 4.57 2.81 25.75
CA THR A 266 4.52 4.20 25.30
C THR A 266 5.91 4.82 25.11
N LEU A 267 6.89 4.45 25.93
CA LEU A 267 8.27 4.92 25.76
C LEU A 267 8.93 4.36 24.49
N SER A 268 8.66 3.09 24.16
CA SER A 268 9.11 2.46 22.91
C SER A 268 8.50 3.15 21.70
N ALA A 269 7.20 3.41 21.75
CA ALA A 269 6.46 4.12 20.72
C ALA A 269 7.02 5.55 20.50
N ILE A 270 7.19 6.33 21.58
CA ILE A 270 7.84 7.66 21.52
C ILE A 270 9.24 7.56 20.92
N GLY A 271 9.98 6.51 21.27
CA GLY A 271 11.30 6.22 20.75
C GLY A 271 11.33 6.07 19.22
N ALA A 272 10.41 5.26 18.68
CA ALA A 272 10.27 5.05 17.25
C ALA A 272 9.83 6.33 16.53
N TYR A 273 8.80 7.00 17.04
CA TYR A 273 8.34 8.28 16.49
C TYR A 273 9.46 9.33 16.44
N THR A 274 10.21 9.49 17.53
CA THR A 274 11.34 10.44 17.58
C THR A 274 12.46 10.05 16.62
N ALA A 275 12.57 8.77 16.25
CA ALA A 275 13.52 8.29 15.26
C ALA A 275 13.03 8.47 13.81
N GLY A 276 11.80 8.97 13.61
CA GLY A 276 11.21 9.18 12.29
C GLY A 276 10.42 7.99 11.76
N ALA A 277 9.95 7.06 12.60
CA ALA A 277 9.05 6.01 12.14
C ALA A 277 7.71 6.64 11.67
N ASP A 278 7.29 6.29 10.45
CA ASP A 278 6.02 6.72 9.85
C ASP A 278 4.81 6.01 10.49
N SER A 279 5.04 4.80 11.00
CA SER A 279 4.03 4.03 11.71
C SER A 279 4.61 3.33 12.93
N ILE A 280 3.77 3.11 13.93
CA ILE A 280 4.11 2.39 15.15
C ILE A 280 3.33 1.10 15.16
N GLU A 281 4.04 -0.01 14.96
CA GLU A 281 3.44 -1.33 15.10
C GLU A 281 3.20 -1.64 16.58
N ASN A 282 2.04 -2.22 16.87
CA ASN A 282 1.65 -2.65 18.21
C ASN A 282 0.79 -3.91 18.18
N ASP A 283 0.98 -4.77 19.18
CA ASP A 283 0.28 -6.04 19.27
C ASP A 283 -0.90 -5.96 20.25
N ILE A 284 -2.13 -6.25 19.84
CA ILE A 284 -3.32 -6.09 20.69
C ILE A 284 -4.00 -7.39 21.11
N HIS A 285 -4.50 -7.37 22.35
CA HIS A 285 -5.34 -8.41 22.95
C HIS A 285 -6.56 -7.81 23.63
N LEU A 286 -7.54 -8.67 23.91
CA LEU A 286 -8.77 -8.32 24.62
C LEU A 286 -8.74 -8.84 26.06
N THR A 287 -9.06 -7.99 27.02
CA THR A 287 -9.21 -8.38 28.44
C THR A 287 -10.56 -9.06 28.72
N ALA A 288 -10.73 -9.64 29.91
CA ALA A 288 -11.99 -10.26 30.34
C ALA A 288 -13.17 -9.27 30.38
N ASP A 289 -12.87 -7.99 30.65
CA ASP A 289 -13.80 -6.87 30.66
C ASP A 289 -13.88 -6.12 29.31
N ARG A 290 -13.33 -6.70 28.23
CA ARG A 290 -13.44 -6.24 26.83
C ARG A 290 -12.72 -4.92 26.53
N GLU A 291 -11.66 -4.62 27.27
CA GLU A 291 -10.75 -3.50 27.00
C GLU A 291 -9.58 -3.97 26.14
N ILE A 292 -8.99 -3.08 25.34
CA ILE A 292 -7.88 -3.39 24.43
C ILE A 292 -6.54 -3.02 25.09
N ILE A 293 -5.69 -4.02 25.25
CA ILE A 293 -4.34 -3.90 25.80
C ILE A 293 -3.29 -4.17 24.72
N ILE A 294 -2.11 -3.60 24.89
CA ILE A 294 -0.98 -3.77 23.98
C ILE A 294 0.06 -4.70 24.62
N ASN A 295 0.25 -5.89 24.04
CA ASN A 295 1.26 -6.87 24.42
C ASN A 295 1.41 -7.93 23.32
N HIS A 296 2.64 -8.36 23.03
CA HIS A 296 2.84 -9.38 21.99
C HIS A 296 2.27 -10.75 22.36
N ASP A 297 2.67 -11.27 23.51
CA ASP A 297 2.40 -12.66 23.88
C ASP A 297 0.97 -12.82 24.42
N GLU A 298 0.31 -13.95 24.15
CA GLU A 298 -0.95 -14.29 24.85
C GLU A 298 -0.72 -14.56 26.35
N SER A 299 0.50 -14.99 26.72
CA SER A 299 0.89 -15.31 28.10
C SER A 299 1.66 -14.17 28.77
N LEU A 300 1.74 -14.20 30.11
CA LEU A 300 2.54 -13.25 30.89
C LEU A 300 3.87 -13.85 31.39
N ALA A 301 4.32 -14.96 30.80
CA ALA A 301 5.51 -15.67 31.28
C ALA A 301 6.82 -14.95 30.98
N ARG A 302 6.95 -14.32 29.81
CA ARG A 302 8.22 -13.76 29.30
C ARG A 302 8.62 -12.47 29.99
N LEU A 303 7.80 -11.42 29.91
CA LEU A 303 8.16 -10.08 30.41
C LEU A 303 7.63 -9.76 31.82
N PHE A 304 6.72 -10.59 32.34
CA PHE A 304 6.06 -10.38 33.64
C PHE A 304 6.32 -11.51 34.63
N GLY A 305 6.99 -12.59 34.21
CA GLY A 305 7.35 -13.72 35.07
C GLY A 305 6.17 -14.51 35.65
N ARG A 306 4.99 -14.42 35.02
CA ARG A 306 3.75 -15.10 35.45
C ARG A 306 3.49 -16.33 34.59
N GLU A 307 4.18 -17.42 34.90
CA GLU A 307 4.00 -18.72 34.23
C GLU A 307 2.61 -19.34 34.42
N ASP A 308 1.85 -18.86 35.40
CA ASP A 308 0.49 -19.32 35.71
C ASP A 308 -0.59 -18.66 34.84
N ILE A 309 -0.22 -17.69 34.00
CA ILE A 309 -1.15 -16.96 33.13
C ILE A 309 -0.77 -17.24 31.67
N GLU A 310 -1.54 -18.13 31.04
CA GLU A 310 -1.36 -18.55 29.64
C GLU A 310 -2.14 -17.68 28.66
N ASN A 311 -3.21 -16.99 29.10
CA ASN A 311 -4.04 -16.14 28.25
C ASN A 311 -4.47 -14.87 29.01
N LEU A 312 -4.31 -13.70 28.38
CA LEU A 312 -4.68 -12.39 28.92
C LEU A 312 -6.20 -12.19 29.07
N ASN A 313 -7.01 -12.89 28.29
CA ASN A 313 -8.47 -12.73 28.26
C ASN A 313 -9.19 -13.19 29.54
N ILE A 314 -8.47 -13.78 30.50
CA ILE A 314 -9.01 -14.19 31.80
C ILE A 314 -8.89 -13.10 32.88
N LEU A 315 -8.13 -12.04 32.61
CA LEU A 315 -7.85 -10.96 33.54
C LEU A 315 -8.65 -9.71 33.20
N SER A 316 -9.07 -8.97 34.22
CA SER A 316 -9.59 -7.61 34.04
C SER A 316 -8.48 -6.62 33.73
N LEU A 317 -8.83 -5.49 33.11
CA LEU A 317 -7.89 -4.41 32.83
C LEU A 317 -7.16 -3.96 34.10
N ASN A 318 -7.88 -3.79 35.21
CA ASN A 318 -7.27 -3.36 36.48
C ASN A 318 -6.23 -4.36 37.02
N GLU A 319 -6.44 -5.67 36.81
CA GLU A 319 -5.46 -6.68 37.20
C GLU A 319 -4.20 -6.58 36.33
N ILE A 320 -4.36 -6.39 35.01
CA ILE A 320 -3.27 -6.23 34.05
C ILE A 320 -2.45 -4.97 34.34
N LEU A 321 -3.11 -3.81 34.50
CA LEU A 321 -2.42 -2.53 34.74
C LEU A 321 -1.65 -2.48 36.06
N ALA A 322 -1.98 -3.37 37.01
CA ALA A 322 -1.27 -3.48 38.28
C ALA A 322 0.03 -4.32 38.17
N MET A 323 0.29 -4.99 37.04
CA MET A 323 1.46 -5.85 36.86
C MET A 323 2.64 -5.07 36.29
N PRO A 324 3.76 -4.95 37.03
CA PRO A 324 4.98 -4.35 36.49
C PRO A 324 5.74 -5.35 35.62
N PHE A 325 6.58 -4.84 34.73
CA PHE A 325 7.58 -5.65 34.05
C PHE A 325 8.64 -6.17 35.03
N VAL A 326 9.19 -7.35 34.72
CA VAL A 326 10.39 -7.86 35.38
C VAL A 326 11.60 -7.22 34.72
N ASN A 327 12.48 -6.56 35.49
CA ASN A 327 13.66 -5.91 34.90
C ASN A 327 14.85 -6.85 34.69
N GLU A 328 15.20 -7.62 35.71
CA GLU A 328 16.45 -8.38 35.79
C GLU A 328 16.22 -9.90 35.68
N GLY A 329 17.26 -10.62 35.29
CA GLY A 329 17.26 -12.08 35.14
C GLY A 329 16.90 -12.55 33.73
N GLU A 330 16.92 -13.86 33.51
CA GLU A 330 16.69 -14.47 32.18
C GLU A 330 15.31 -14.17 31.59
N LYS A 331 14.36 -13.73 32.43
CA LYS A 331 12.99 -13.33 32.05
C LYS A 331 12.73 -11.83 32.29
N GLY A 332 13.80 -11.05 32.48
CA GLY A 332 13.70 -9.61 32.62
C GLY A 332 13.74 -8.92 31.26
N VAL A 333 13.22 -7.70 31.17
CA VAL A 333 13.24 -6.91 29.92
C VAL A 333 14.65 -6.66 29.38
N GLN A 334 15.70 -6.76 30.21
CA GLN A 334 17.07 -6.65 29.70
C GLN A 334 17.49 -7.86 28.84
N ALA A 335 16.94 -9.05 29.10
CA ALA A 335 17.34 -10.30 28.45
C ALA A 335 16.27 -10.88 27.51
N ALA A 336 14.99 -10.66 27.83
CA ALA A 336 13.86 -11.34 27.20
C ALA A 336 12.94 -10.41 26.38
N ASN A 337 13.29 -9.12 26.27
CA ASN A 337 12.65 -8.19 25.33
C ASN A 337 12.91 -8.65 23.89
N ASN A 338 12.11 -8.17 22.93
CA ASN A 338 12.19 -8.57 21.53
C ASN A 338 13.61 -8.38 20.96
N GLN A 339 14.30 -7.34 21.43
CA GLN A 339 15.73 -7.19 21.32
C GLN A 339 16.38 -7.21 22.70
N SER A 340 17.48 -7.96 22.85
CA SER A 340 18.20 -8.02 24.11
C SER A 340 19.08 -6.78 24.33
N ALA A 341 19.46 -6.53 25.58
CA ALA A 341 20.39 -5.47 25.95
C ALA A 341 21.75 -5.54 25.23
N ASP A 342 22.20 -6.75 24.87
CA ASP A 342 23.48 -6.98 24.19
C ASP A 342 23.47 -6.45 22.74
N GLU A 343 22.29 -6.26 22.17
CA GLU A 343 22.06 -5.80 20.79
C GLU A 343 21.64 -4.32 20.74
N SER A 344 21.36 -3.69 21.90
CA SER A 344 21.18 -2.24 22.00
C SER A 344 22.50 -1.49 21.79
N ARG A 345 22.45 -0.34 21.10
CA ARG A 345 23.64 0.53 20.93
C ARG A 345 24.15 1.12 22.25
N TYR A 346 23.36 1.05 23.33
CA TYR A 346 23.78 1.48 24.66
C TYR A 346 24.23 0.34 25.58
N GLY A 347 24.05 -0.92 25.17
CA GLY A 347 24.32 -2.10 26.00
C GLY A 347 23.32 -2.30 27.14
N TYR A 348 22.13 -1.69 27.07
CA TYR A 348 21.01 -1.89 27.99
C TYR A 348 19.70 -1.42 27.37
N ILE A 349 18.60 -2.08 27.74
CA ILE A 349 17.25 -1.62 27.40
C ILE A 349 16.82 -0.54 28.38
N ARG A 350 16.41 0.62 27.88
CA ARG A 350 15.93 1.72 28.71
C ARG A 350 14.59 1.35 29.34
N TYR A 351 14.58 1.32 30.67
CA TYR A 351 13.43 0.93 31.47
C TYR A 351 13.16 1.94 32.58
N LEU A 352 11.90 2.37 32.69
CA LEU A 352 11.38 3.13 33.82
C LEU A 352 10.62 2.18 34.73
N SER A 353 10.89 2.20 36.04
CA SER A 353 10.19 1.34 37.00
C SER A 353 8.68 1.60 37.12
N SER A 354 8.19 2.69 36.54
CA SER A 354 6.78 3.03 36.41
C SER A 354 6.12 2.49 35.13
N GLN A 355 6.87 1.92 34.19
CA GLN A 355 6.30 1.32 32.98
C GLN A 355 5.49 0.08 33.33
N ARG A 356 4.41 -0.09 32.59
CA ARG A 356 3.47 -1.20 32.63
C ARG A 356 2.96 -1.48 31.23
N MET A 357 2.21 -2.55 31.07
CA MET A 357 1.41 -2.79 29.86
C MET A 357 0.48 -1.58 29.61
N PRO A 358 0.53 -0.98 28.40
CA PRO A 358 -0.40 0.08 28.03
C PRO A 358 -1.69 -0.48 27.42
N THR A 359 -2.69 0.38 27.34
CA THR A 359 -3.89 0.17 26.51
C THR A 359 -3.72 0.83 25.15
N LEU A 360 -4.49 0.38 24.15
CA LEU A 360 -4.54 1.07 22.85
C LEU A 360 -5.08 2.50 23.00
N ARG A 361 -6.01 2.70 23.93
CA ARG A 361 -6.50 4.02 24.32
C ARG A 361 -5.37 4.98 24.70
N GLU A 362 -4.41 4.51 25.49
CA GLU A 362 -3.26 5.33 25.89
C GLU A 362 -2.34 5.66 24.72
N PHE A 363 -2.31 4.83 23.67
CA PHE A 363 -1.58 5.13 22.43
C PHE A 363 -2.30 6.22 21.64
N PHE A 364 -3.61 6.11 21.44
CA PHE A 364 -4.42 7.16 20.78
C PHE A 364 -4.30 8.50 21.52
N GLU A 365 -4.37 8.50 22.85
CA GLU A 365 -4.20 9.73 23.64
C GLU A 365 -2.78 10.30 23.57
N LEU A 366 -1.77 9.46 23.43
CA LEU A 366 -0.37 9.87 23.37
C LEU A 366 -0.02 10.53 22.03
N PHE A 367 -0.59 10.03 20.94
CA PHE A 367 -0.28 10.43 19.57
C PHE A 367 -1.38 11.27 18.91
N ALA A 368 -2.39 11.71 19.67
CA ALA A 368 -3.36 12.68 19.20
C ALA A 368 -2.67 13.89 18.57
N ASP A 369 -3.12 14.28 17.37
CA ASP A 369 -2.58 15.38 16.56
C ASP A 369 -1.11 15.21 16.12
N SER A 370 -0.56 13.98 16.09
CA SER A 370 0.85 13.73 15.73
C SER A 370 1.08 13.12 14.34
N GLU A 371 0.00 12.87 13.58
CA GLU A 371 -0.03 12.24 12.24
C GLU A 371 0.47 10.78 12.18
N VAL A 372 0.91 10.23 13.31
CA VAL A 372 1.37 8.83 13.45
C VAL A 372 0.27 7.85 13.09
N VAL A 373 0.64 6.82 12.33
CA VAL A 373 -0.22 5.67 12.06
C VAL A 373 0.06 4.53 13.03
N HIS A 374 -1.00 3.92 13.55
CA HIS A 374 -0.94 2.68 14.31
C HIS A 374 -1.07 1.46 13.39
N ASP A 375 0.04 0.77 13.14
CA ASP A 375 0.02 -0.55 12.51
C ASP A 375 -0.36 -1.60 13.57
N THR A 376 -1.63 -2.02 13.61
CA THR A 376 -2.18 -2.71 14.78
C THR A 376 -2.35 -4.21 14.52
N GLU A 377 -1.48 -5.03 15.12
CA GLU A 377 -1.56 -6.49 15.01
C GLU A 377 -2.62 -7.08 15.96
N ILE A 378 -3.65 -7.71 15.40
CA ILE A 378 -4.62 -8.48 16.18
C ILE A 378 -4.07 -9.89 16.43
N LYS A 379 -3.62 -10.15 17.67
CA LYS A 379 -3.03 -11.44 18.09
C LYS A 379 -4.04 -12.50 18.50
N THR A 380 -5.17 -12.06 19.06
CA THR A 380 -6.15 -12.99 19.64
C THR A 380 -6.95 -13.74 18.57
N ASN A 381 -7.55 -14.87 18.96
CA ASN A 381 -8.52 -15.60 18.16
C ASN A 381 -9.98 -15.19 18.45
N ASP A 382 -10.22 -14.26 19.39
CA ASP A 382 -11.58 -13.82 19.73
C ASP A 382 -12.05 -12.72 18.74
N PRO A 383 -13.02 -13.01 17.85
CA PRO A 383 -13.51 -12.04 16.86
C PRO A 383 -14.15 -10.80 17.48
N ALA A 384 -14.55 -10.85 18.76
CA ALA A 384 -15.09 -9.69 19.45
C ALA A 384 -14.10 -8.51 19.56
N ILE A 385 -12.80 -8.76 19.37
CA ILE A 385 -11.81 -7.68 19.33
C ILE A 385 -12.03 -6.73 18.16
N VAL A 386 -12.56 -7.20 17.02
CA VAL A 386 -12.84 -6.35 15.84
C VAL A 386 -13.91 -5.31 16.19
N ILE A 387 -14.99 -5.75 16.85
CA ILE A 387 -16.05 -4.86 17.34
C ILE A 387 -15.51 -3.89 18.40
N ALA A 388 -14.69 -4.38 19.33
CA ALA A 388 -14.09 -3.54 20.36
C ALA A 388 -13.18 -2.46 19.76
N LEU A 389 -12.34 -2.83 18.78
CA LEU A 389 -11.43 -1.93 18.09
C LEU A 389 -12.19 -0.87 17.31
N ARG A 390 -13.19 -1.29 16.50
CA ARG A 390 -14.05 -0.37 15.75
C ARG A 390 -14.74 0.64 16.68
N ASN A 391 -15.25 0.18 17.82
CA ASN A 391 -15.89 1.08 18.79
C ASN A 391 -14.89 2.08 19.39
N LEU A 392 -13.66 1.65 19.68
CA LEU A 392 -12.61 2.54 20.20
C LEU A 392 -12.17 3.56 19.15
N VAL A 393 -12.00 3.13 17.90
CA VAL A 393 -11.67 4.04 16.78
C VAL A 393 -12.76 5.08 16.57
N ASN A 394 -14.03 4.67 16.57
CA ASN A 394 -15.16 5.61 16.51
C ASN A 394 -15.27 6.53 17.74
N GLU A 395 -14.76 6.11 18.90
CA GLU A 395 -14.76 6.93 20.11
C GLU A 395 -13.77 8.09 20.00
N TYR A 396 -12.61 7.85 19.36
CA TYR A 396 -11.55 8.86 19.18
C TYR A 396 -11.65 9.61 17.86
N ASP A 397 -12.41 9.09 16.88
CA ASP A 397 -12.49 9.62 15.51
C ASP A 397 -11.18 9.43 14.72
N ASN A 398 -10.53 8.28 14.93
CA ASN A 398 -9.17 8.01 14.44
C ASN A 398 -9.14 7.04 13.26
N PHE A 399 -10.14 7.04 12.37
CA PHE A 399 -10.19 6.07 11.26
C PHE A 399 -8.93 6.15 10.39
N GLY A 400 -8.52 7.37 10.02
CA GLY A 400 -7.29 7.65 9.30
C GLY A 400 -6.00 7.50 10.10
N GLU A 401 -5.99 7.03 11.35
CA GLU A 401 -4.75 6.89 12.14
C GLU A 401 -4.36 5.43 12.40
N LEU A 402 -5.00 4.46 11.74
CA LEU A 402 -4.60 3.05 11.87
C LEU A 402 -4.86 2.23 10.62
N PHE A 403 -4.17 1.10 10.55
CA PHE A 403 -4.62 -0.08 9.82
C PHE A 403 -4.36 -1.32 10.67
N THR A 404 -4.93 -2.44 10.26
CA THR A 404 -4.84 -3.69 11.03
C THR A 404 -4.01 -4.73 10.31
N ILE A 405 -3.30 -5.57 11.06
CA ILE A 405 -2.59 -6.72 10.52
C ILE A 405 -2.91 -7.97 11.36
N SER A 406 -2.87 -9.15 10.75
CA SER A 406 -3.04 -10.40 11.51
C SER A 406 -2.50 -11.61 10.77
N PHE A 407 -1.95 -12.57 11.52
CA PHE A 407 -1.69 -13.93 11.04
C PHE A 407 -2.95 -14.79 11.04
N ASN A 408 -4.02 -14.34 11.69
CA ASN A 408 -5.15 -15.19 12.01
C ASN A 408 -6.22 -15.10 10.93
N VAL A 409 -6.38 -16.16 10.14
CA VAL A 409 -7.37 -16.20 9.06
C VAL A 409 -8.78 -15.91 9.57
N ASN A 410 -9.18 -16.43 10.74
CA ASN A 410 -10.51 -16.12 11.30
C ASN A 410 -10.70 -14.62 11.60
N ILE A 411 -9.62 -13.91 11.97
CA ILE A 411 -9.67 -12.46 12.21
C ILE A 411 -9.69 -11.71 10.87
N LEU A 412 -8.90 -12.13 9.88
CA LEU A 412 -8.95 -11.53 8.54
C LEU A 412 -10.36 -11.66 7.93
N GLU A 413 -11.00 -12.83 8.10
CA GLU A 413 -12.39 -13.07 7.70
C GLU A 413 -13.38 -12.18 8.47
N GLU A 414 -13.22 -12.03 9.79
CA GLU A 414 -14.09 -11.17 10.60
C GLU A 414 -13.93 -9.69 10.26
N MET A 415 -12.70 -9.22 10.03
CA MET A 415 -12.41 -7.85 9.57
C MET A 415 -13.13 -7.58 8.25
N TYR A 416 -12.96 -8.46 7.26
CA TYR A 416 -13.63 -8.33 5.97
C TYR A 416 -15.16 -8.37 6.09
N ALA A 417 -15.70 -9.24 6.94
CA ALA A 417 -17.15 -9.38 7.10
C ALA A 417 -17.81 -8.23 7.87
N SER A 418 -17.14 -7.68 8.88
CA SER A 418 -17.74 -6.76 9.85
C SER A 418 -17.24 -5.31 9.76
N TRP A 419 -16.07 -5.09 9.15
CA TRP A 419 -15.47 -3.77 8.99
C TRP A 419 -14.61 -3.69 7.70
N PRO A 420 -15.20 -3.96 6.52
CA PRO A 420 -14.48 -4.01 5.24
C PRO A 420 -13.86 -2.67 4.82
N GLU A 421 -14.27 -1.55 5.42
CA GLU A 421 -13.72 -0.23 5.12
C GLU A 421 -12.30 -0.03 5.67
N MET A 422 -11.93 -0.73 6.75
CA MET A 422 -10.62 -0.61 7.37
C MET A 422 -9.56 -1.40 6.58
N SER A 423 -8.39 -0.80 6.38
CA SER A 423 -7.27 -1.49 5.76
C SER A 423 -6.80 -2.67 6.63
N VAL A 424 -6.57 -3.81 5.97
CA VAL A 424 -6.08 -5.03 6.61
C VAL A 424 -4.89 -5.61 5.85
N GLY A 425 -3.87 -6.07 6.57
CA GLY A 425 -2.73 -6.78 6.04
C GLY A 425 -2.67 -8.22 6.53
N ALA A 426 -2.45 -9.16 5.60
CA ALA A 426 -2.34 -10.57 5.92
C ALA A 426 -0.88 -10.92 6.24
N LEU A 427 -0.60 -11.26 7.50
CA LEU A 427 0.73 -11.65 7.94
C LEU A 427 1.01 -13.11 7.62
N GLY A 428 2.20 -13.40 7.11
CA GLY A 428 2.59 -14.79 6.84
C GLY A 428 4.05 -14.93 6.48
N MET A 429 4.44 -16.16 6.15
CA MET A 429 5.79 -16.50 5.71
C MET A 429 5.69 -17.47 4.55
N GLU A 430 6.43 -17.19 3.47
CA GLU A 430 6.47 -18.06 2.30
C GLU A 430 6.95 -19.47 2.69
N GLY A 431 6.16 -20.49 2.32
CA GLY A 431 6.44 -21.91 2.57
C GLY A 431 6.22 -22.39 4.01
N TYR A 432 5.67 -21.56 4.90
CA TYR A 432 5.51 -21.91 6.32
C TYR A 432 4.17 -22.56 6.67
N ALA A 433 3.06 -22.01 6.15
CA ALA A 433 1.72 -22.48 6.49
C ALA A 433 1.38 -23.78 5.75
N GLU A 434 0.66 -24.68 6.45
CA GLU A 434 0.16 -25.94 5.88
C GLU A 434 -1.34 -25.84 5.60
N GLU A 435 -1.84 -26.69 4.69
CA GLU A 435 -3.28 -26.79 4.38
C GLU A 435 -4.10 -27.05 5.65
N GLY A 436 -5.14 -26.23 5.87
CA GLY A 436 -5.99 -26.31 7.06
C GLY A 436 -5.42 -25.62 8.30
N SER A 437 -4.26 -24.97 8.20
CA SER A 437 -3.79 -24.04 9.24
C SER A 437 -4.67 -22.78 9.28
N ASN A 438 -4.61 -22.06 10.40
CA ASN A 438 -5.31 -20.78 10.59
C ASN A 438 -4.41 -19.59 10.23
N LEU A 439 -3.51 -19.78 9.27
CA LEU A 439 -2.51 -18.81 8.81
C LEU A 439 -2.66 -18.56 7.30
N PRO A 440 -2.42 -17.33 6.80
CA PRO A 440 -2.29 -17.07 5.38
C PRO A 440 -1.27 -18.00 4.72
N MET A 441 -1.65 -18.56 3.57
CA MET A 441 -0.87 -19.60 2.89
C MET A 441 -0.08 -19.05 1.71
N TYR A 442 1.12 -18.54 2.01
CA TYR A 442 2.06 -18.10 0.99
C TYR A 442 2.92 -19.26 0.51
N GLN A 443 2.90 -19.54 -0.79
CA GLN A 443 3.78 -20.56 -1.38
C GLN A 443 5.24 -20.07 -1.37
N PRO A 444 6.24 -20.97 -1.43
CA PRO A 444 7.64 -20.58 -1.52
C PRO A 444 7.97 -20.08 -2.93
N TYR A 445 7.45 -18.92 -3.31
CA TYR A 445 7.45 -18.44 -4.70
C TYR A 445 8.87 -18.34 -5.26
N GLY A 446 9.81 -17.81 -4.47
CA GLY A 446 11.21 -17.71 -4.88
C GLY A 446 11.85 -19.07 -5.19
N GLU A 447 11.56 -20.10 -4.38
CA GLU A 447 12.05 -21.46 -4.64
C GLU A 447 11.39 -22.09 -5.87
N MET A 448 10.08 -21.89 -6.04
CA MET A 448 9.33 -22.39 -7.19
C MET A 448 9.87 -21.82 -8.50
N ILE A 449 10.15 -20.51 -8.53
CA ILE A 449 10.75 -19.84 -9.69
C ILE A 449 12.17 -20.38 -9.94
N ALA A 450 13.01 -20.43 -8.90
CA ALA A 450 14.39 -20.89 -9.02
C ALA A 450 14.50 -22.36 -9.51
N ASN A 451 13.54 -23.20 -9.15
CA ASN A 451 13.47 -24.61 -9.56
C ASN A 451 12.77 -24.82 -10.93
N GLY A 452 12.18 -23.77 -11.51
CA GLY A 452 11.40 -23.84 -12.74
C GLY A 452 10.06 -24.58 -12.58
N GLU A 453 9.51 -24.56 -11.38
CA GLU A 453 8.21 -25.17 -11.03
C GLU A 453 7.03 -24.23 -11.31
N ALA A 454 7.26 -22.92 -11.31
CA ALA A 454 6.29 -21.90 -11.68
C ALA A 454 6.97 -20.67 -12.31
N THR A 455 6.23 -19.90 -13.12
CA THR A 455 6.65 -18.56 -13.56
C THR A 455 6.31 -17.49 -12.52
N VAL A 456 6.86 -16.28 -12.68
CA VAL A 456 6.52 -15.13 -11.82
C VAL A 456 5.03 -14.85 -11.87
N GLU A 457 4.41 -14.89 -13.06
CA GLU A 457 2.98 -14.64 -13.26
C GLU A 457 2.11 -15.69 -12.58
N GLU A 458 2.51 -16.97 -12.61
CA GLU A 458 1.83 -18.03 -11.87
C GLU A 458 1.92 -17.82 -10.35
N CYS A 459 3.08 -17.36 -9.85
CA CYS A 459 3.23 -17.00 -8.44
C CYS A 459 2.38 -15.78 -8.05
N VAL A 460 2.29 -14.75 -8.90
CA VAL A 460 1.39 -13.61 -8.69
C VAL A 460 -0.06 -14.08 -8.62
N ALA A 461 -0.47 -14.99 -9.51
CA ALA A 461 -1.82 -15.57 -9.48
C ALA A 461 -2.13 -16.29 -8.17
N MET A 462 -1.18 -17.11 -7.68
CA MET A 462 -1.31 -17.81 -6.39
C MET A 462 -1.41 -16.83 -5.22
N LEU A 463 -0.61 -15.77 -5.23
CA LEU A 463 -0.63 -14.75 -4.19
C LEU A 463 -1.97 -14.00 -4.15
N TYR A 464 -2.49 -13.58 -5.30
CA TYR A 464 -3.78 -12.90 -5.37
C TYR A 464 -4.95 -13.81 -4.99
N ALA A 465 -4.93 -15.07 -5.42
CA ALA A 465 -5.94 -16.04 -5.01
C ALA A 465 -6.01 -16.21 -3.48
N GLU A 466 -4.90 -15.99 -2.77
CA GLU A 466 -4.84 -15.98 -1.32
C GLU A 466 -5.34 -14.64 -0.72
N LEU A 467 -4.78 -13.51 -1.15
CA LEU A 467 -5.04 -12.20 -0.56
C LEU A 467 -6.45 -11.64 -0.85
N ASP A 468 -6.99 -11.90 -2.05
CA ASP A 468 -8.31 -11.41 -2.48
C ASP A 468 -9.46 -12.02 -1.66
N LYS A 469 -9.19 -13.02 -0.81
CA LYS A 469 -10.22 -13.54 0.12
C LYS A 469 -10.65 -12.51 1.15
N TRP A 470 -9.75 -11.59 1.50
CA TRP A 470 -9.92 -10.66 2.62
C TRP A 470 -9.70 -9.20 2.21
N ASN A 471 -9.51 -8.93 0.92
CA ASN A 471 -9.05 -7.64 0.41
C ASN A 471 -7.84 -7.14 1.23
N ALA A 472 -6.79 -7.97 1.36
CA ALA A 472 -5.66 -7.70 2.26
C ALA A 472 -4.39 -7.27 1.52
N THR A 473 -3.52 -6.50 2.17
CA THR A 473 -2.13 -6.31 1.71
C THR A 473 -1.26 -7.52 2.00
N TYR A 474 -0.13 -7.63 1.28
CA TYR A 474 0.84 -8.70 1.47
C TYR A 474 1.83 -8.35 2.58
N ASN A 475 1.78 -9.03 3.73
CA ASN A 475 2.68 -8.75 4.85
C ASN A 475 3.57 -9.96 5.17
N PRO A 476 4.52 -10.32 4.29
CA PRO A 476 5.34 -11.51 4.47
C PRO A 476 6.46 -11.31 5.49
N ALA A 477 7.08 -12.41 5.93
CA ALA A 477 8.41 -12.33 6.52
C ALA A 477 9.44 -11.84 5.47
N THR A 478 10.68 -11.55 5.86
CA THR A 478 11.75 -11.08 4.95
C THR A 478 12.18 -12.09 3.87
N ASN A 479 11.59 -13.29 3.80
CA ASN A 479 11.91 -14.34 2.83
C ASN A 479 11.07 -14.29 1.54
N PHE A 480 10.53 -13.12 1.18
CA PHE A 480 9.63 -12.99 0.04
C PHE A 480 10.36 -12.84 -1.31
N SER A 481 9.68 -13.17 -2.41
CA SER A 481 10.21 -12.96 -3.76
C SER A 481 9.97 -11.53 -4.28
N TYR A 482 11.06 -10.77 -4.49
CA TYR A 482 10.97 -9.42 -5.05
C TYR A 482 10.42 -9.41 -6.49
N GLU A 483 10.72 -10.43 -7.31
CA GLU A 483 10.19 -10.53 -8.68
C GLU A 483 8.65 -10.63 -8.69
N VAL A 484 8.07 -11.37 -7.72
CA VAL A 484 6.62 -11.48 -7.55
C VAL A 484 6.00 -10.18 -7.06
N VAL A 485 6.66 -9.51 -6.11
CA VAL A 485 6.23 -8.17 -5.64
C VAL A 485 6.25 -7.17 -6.80
N SER A 486 7.34 -7.14 -7.55
CA SER A 486 7.51 -6.26 -8.70
C SER A 486 6.40 -6.50 -9.72
N ALA A 487 6.18 -7.73 -10.17
CA ALA A 487 5.10 -8.04 -11.11
C ALA A 487 3.69 -7.79 -10.53
N GLY A 488 3.50 -8.00 -9.22
CA GLY A 488 2.25 -7.79 -8.52
C GLY A 488 1.86 -6.31 -8.38
N ARG A 489 2.83 -5.38 -8.37
CA ARG A 489 2.54 -3.93 -8.18
C ARG A 489 1.57 -3.37 -9.22
N HIS A 490 1.61 -3.90 -10.45
CA HIS A 490 0.70 -3.53 -11.55
C HIS A 490 -0.76 -3.94 -11.32
N ARG A 491 -1.03 -4.72 -10.28
CA ARG A 491 -2.34 -5.23 -9.89
C ARG A 491 -2.83 -4.62 -8.57
N GLY A 492 -2.16 -3.58 -8.07
CA GLY A 492 -2.51 -2.94 -6.80
C GLY A 492 -1.92 -3.63 -5.56
N LEU A 493 -0.88 -4.45 -5.73
CA LEU A 493 -0.18 -5.08 -4.62
C LEU A 493 0.69 -4.06 -3.89
N THR A 494 0.51 -3.94 -2.58
CA THR A 494 1.50 -3.35 -1.67
C THR A 494 2.03 -4.44 -0.74
N VAL A 495 3.30 -4.29 -0.34
CA VAL A 495 4.05 -5.29 0.42
C VAL A 495 4.69 -4.67 1.66
N TRP A 496 4.46 -5.30 2.82
CA TRP A 496 4.82 -4.78 4.14
C TRP A 496 5.56 -5.84 4.96
N PRO A 497 6.84 -6.12 4.62
CA PRO A 497 7.60 -7.20 5.22
C PRO A 497 8.11 -6.92 6.62
N TRP A 498 8.23 -8.00 7.39
CA TRP A 498 8.74 -8.00 8.77
C TRP A 498 9.73 -9.16 9.01
N THR A 499 10.62 -9.12 10.00
CA THR A 499 11.14 -7.94 10.69
C THR A 499 12.60 -7.76 10.26
N TYR A 500 12.95 -6.57 9.77
CA TYR A 500 14.31 -6.26 9.37
C TYR A 500 15.18 -5.89 10.56
N ASN A 501 15.95 -6.86 11.04
CA ASN A 501 16.92 -6.69 12.12
C ASN A 501 18.38 -6.89 11.67
N ASP A 502 18.58 -7.00 10.36
CA ASP A 502 19.89 -7.04 9.71
C ASP A 502 20.02 -5.81 8.80
N PRO A 503 21.08 -4.98 8.96
CA PRO A 503 21.26 -3.78 8.16
C PRO A 503 21.39 -4.03 6.65
N GLU A 504 21.96 -5.17 6.22
CA GLU A 504 22.14 -5.49 4.81
C GLU A 504 20.79 -5.81 4.16
N ALA A 505 19.99 -6.66 4.80
CA ALA A 505 18.63 -6.96 4.35
C ALA A 505 17.71 -5.73 4.37
N PHE A 506 17.83 -4.87 5.39
CA PHE A 506 17.09 -3.61 5.46
C PHE A 506 17.47 -2.68 4.29
N ALA A 507 18.78 -2.50 4.04
CA ALA A 507 19.27 -1.65 2.97
C ALA A 507 18.88 -2.18 1.59
N GLU A 508 18.96 -3.49 1.37
CA GLU A 508 18.51 -4.14 0.13
C GLU A 508 17.02 -3.87 -0.13
N ALA A 509 16.17 -4.05 0.88
CA ALA A 509 14.74 -3.79 0.76
C ALA A 509 14.42 -2.30 0.51
N TYR A 510 15.13 -1.39 1.19
CA TYR A 510 14.98 0.06 1.00
C TYR A 510 15.38 0.49 -0.42
N LEU A 511 16.53 0.03 -0.93
CA LEU A 511 16.99 0.32 -2.30
C LEU A 511 16.10 -0.29 -3.40
N ASN A 512 15.34 -1.33 -3.05
CA ASN A 512 14.32 -1.94 -3.91
C ASN A 512 12.94 -1.27 -3.78
N GLY A 513 12.79 -0.19 -2.99
CA GLY A 513 11.55 0.59 -2.92
C GLY A 513 10.36 -0.13 -2.30
N VAL A 514 10.60 -1.13 -1.44
CA VAL A 514 9.54 -1.86 -0.71
C VAL A 514 8.67 -0.88 0.08
N TYR A 515 7.34 -1.04 0.07
CA TYR A 515 6.42 -0.04 0.60
C TYR A 515 6.57 0.25 2.09
N GLY A 516 6.71 -0.80 2.92
CA GLY A 516 6.89 -0.67 4.36
C GLY A 516 8.01 -1.57 4.89
N LEU A 517 8.75 -1.09 5.89
CA LEU A 517 9.84 -1.83 6.52
C LEU A 517 9.64 -1.88 8.03
N THR A 518 9.12 -3.00 8.53
CA THR A 518 8.97 -3.24 9.97
C THR A 518 10.32 -3.62 10.57
N THR A 519 10.82 -2.82 11.51
CA THR A 519 12.15 -3.01 12.11
C THR A 519 12.17 -2.69 13.60
N ASN A 520 13.06 -3.37 14.33
CA ASN A 520 13.38 -3.01 15.72
C ASN A 520 14.26 -1.75 15.82
N PHE A 521 14.85 -1.31 14.71
CA PHE A 521 15.93 -0.33 14.64
C PHE A 521 15.55 0.88 13.79
N SER A 522 14.37 1.48 14.04
CA SER A 522 13.88 2.65 13.27
C SER A 522 14.91 3.78 13.16
N TYR A 523 15.84 3.89 14.12
CA TYR A 523 16.93 4.87 14.08
C TYR A 523 17.92 4.69 12.93
N TRP A 524 17.94 3.55 12.23
CA TRP A 524 18.77 3.35 11.05
C TRP A 524 18.40 4.31 9.92
N ALA A 525 17.12 4.63 9.79
CA ALA A 525 16.61 5.51 8.74
C ALA A 525 16.59 6.99 9.12
N SER A 526 16.79 7.35 10.41
CA SER A 526 16.55 8.71 10.92
C SER A 526 17.17 9.84 10.09
N ASP A 527 18.39 9.62 9.59
CA ASP A 527 19.17 10.63 8.86
C ASP A 527 19.07 10.47 7.34
N PHE A 528 18.26 9.52 6.84
CA PHE A 528 18.02 9.38 5.41
C PHE A 528 17.27 10.60 4.92
N ILE A 529 17.71 11.17 3.80
CA ILE A 529 16.94 12.18 3.09
C ILE A 529 15.79 11.46 2.39
N VAL A 530 14.58 12.00 2.56
CA VAL A 530 13.35 11.42 2.03
C VAL A 530 12.57 12.42 1.16
N ASP A 531 12.84 13.72 1.30
CA ASP A 531 12.13 14.76 0.59
C ASP A 531 13.06 15.94 0.19
N ILE A 532 12.76 16.51 -0.99
CA ILE A 532 13.40 17.71 -1.56
C ILE A 532 12.28 18.61 -2.09
N ASP A 533 11.86 19.60 -1.31
CA ASP A 533 10.84 20.56 -1.72
C ASP A 533 11.43 21.81 -2.38
N ALA A 534 10.94 22.13 -3.57
CA ALA A 534 11.37 23.27 -4.37
C ALA A 534 10.15 24.05 -4.88
N ALA A 535 10.04 25.30 -4.45
CA ALA A 535 8.95 26.17 -4.85
C ALA A 535 9.24 26.97 -6.13
N ASP A 536 8.18 27.29 -6.86
CA ASP A 536 8.23 28.27 -7.96
C ASP A 536 8.91 29.57 -7.51
N VAL A 537 9.80 30.08 -8.35
CA VAL A 537 10.63 31.24 -8.00
C VAL A 537 10.76 32.22 -9.15
N THR A 538 10.81 33.51 -8.81
CA THR A 538 11.22 34.57 -9.73
C THR A 538 12.61 35.09 -9.36
N VAL A 539 13.56 35.05 -10.30
CA VAL A 539 14.93 35.52 -10.12
C VAL A 539 15.37 36.46 -11.24
N ALA A 540 16.32 37.35 -10.96
CA ALA A 540 16.97 38.14 -12.01
C ALA A 540 17.97 37.28 -12.80
N ALA A 541 18.13 37.56 -14.10
CA ALA A 541 19.11 36.87 -14.93
C ALA A 541 20.51 36.90 -14.30
N GLY A 542 21.09 35.71 -14.07
CA GLY A 542 22.40 35.53 -13.44
C GLY A 542 22.40 35.56 -11.91
N ALA A 543 21.24 35.64 -11.25
CA ALA A 543 21.12 35.41 -9.81
C ALA A 543 21.18 33.92 -9.49
N GLU A 544 21.65 33.58 -8.29
CA GLU A 544 21.56 32.21 -7.76
C GLU A 544 20.10 31.88 -7.41
N LEU A 545 19.72 30.64 -7.67
CA LEU A 545 18.42 30.12 -7.24
C LEU A 545 18.41 29.89 -5.72
N PRO A 546 17.26 30.06 -5.05
CA PRO A 546 17.09 29.59 -3.68
C PRO A 546 17.42 28.10 -3.59
N ALA A 547 18.06 27.69 -2.49
CA ALA A 547 18.23 26.28 -2.19
C ALA A 547 16.86 25.65 -1.87
N PRO A 548 16.60 24.41 -2.32
CA PRO A 548 15.41 23.67 -1.91
C PRO A 548 15.46 23.35 -0.41
N VAL A 549 14.29 23.03 0.16
CA VAL A 549 14.19 22.45 1.50
C VAL A 549 14.48 20.95 1.37
N VAL A 550 15.38 20.43 2.20
CA VAL A 550 15.73 19.01 2.20
C VAL A 550 15.41 18.44 3.58
N THR A 551 14.58 17.41 3.62
CA THR A 551 14.02 16.85 4.85
C THR A 551 14.51 15.41 5.05
N THR A 552 14.97 15.11 6.26
CA THR A 552 15.33 13.73 6.67
C THR A 552 14.12 12.99 7.23
N GLN A 553 14.18 11.66 7.31
CA GLN A 553 13.13 10.78 7.86
C GLN A 553 12.64 11.21 9.25
N ASN A 554 13.53 11.70 10.12
CA ASN A 554 13.15 12.21 11.44
C ASN A 554 12.67 13.69 11.45
N GLY A 555 12.36 14.25 10.29
CA GLY A 555 11.83 15.61 10.11
C GLY A 555 12.84 16.74 10.25
N GLN A 556 14.16 16.46 10.22
CA GLN A 556 15.16 17.54 10.27
C GLN A 556 15.36 18.15 8.89
N GLN A 557 15.35 19.49 8.85
CA GLN A 557 15.78 20.23 7.67
C GLN A 557 17.31 20.32 7.65
N VAL A 558 17.92 19.82 6.57
CA VAL A 558 19.37 19.75 6.40
C VAL A 558 19.80 20.48 5.13
N SER A 559 21.10 20.69 4.97
CA SER A 559 21.69 21.12 3.70
C SER A 559 22.27 19.90 3.00
N ALA A 560 21.91 19.69 1.73
CA ALA A 560 22.47 18.63 0.90
C ALA A 560 23.57 19.18 -0.02
N ASP A 561 24.75 18.58 0.05
CA ASP A 561 25.79 18.79 -0.95
C ASP A 561 25.46 17.94 -2.20
N GLY A 562 25.82 18.44 -3.38
CA GLY A 562 25.64 17.66 -4.62
C GLY A 562 24.25 17.73 -5.28
N LEU A 563 23.37 18.62 -4.80
CA LEU A 563 22.11 18.95 -5.49
C LEU A 563 22.40 19.46 -6.92
N GLU A 564 21.89 18.73 -7.91
CA GLU A 564 21.93 19.09 -9.31
C GLU A 564 20.58 19.68 -9.71
N ILE A 565 20.61 20.77 -10.50
CA ILE A 565 19.41 21.29 -11.16
C ILE A 565 19.40 20.83 -12.62
N ILE A 566 18.31 20.17 -13.00
CA ILE A 566 18.06 19.71 -14.36
C ILE A 566 16.99 20.64 -14.96
N VAL A 567 17.30 21.26 -16.10
CA VAL A 567 16.34 22.09 -16.83
C VAL A 567 15.63 21.19 -17.83
N LEU A 568 14.32 21.02 -17.64
CA LEU A 568 13.44 20.20 -18.46
C LEU A 568 13.00 20.98 -19.71
N GLU A 569 12.53 22.21 -19.50
CA GLU A 569 12.12 23.12 -20.56
C GLU A 569 12.68 24.54 -20.31
N GLY A 570 12.97 25.28 -21.39
CA GLY A 570 13.38 26.67 -21.30
C GLY A 570 14.87 26.86 -21.00
N ALA A 571 15.20 27.98 -20.35
CA ALA A 571 16.58 28.32 -20.00
C ALA A 571 16.65 29.24 -18.77
N LEU A 572 17.60 28.96 -17.86
CA LEU A 572 17.81 29.74 -16.64
C LEU A 572 18.68 31.00 -16.85
N ASP A 573 19.33 31.13 -18.00
CA ASP A 573 20.29 32.21 -18.30
C ASP A 573 19.72 33.34 -19.18
N SER A 574 18.43 33.25 -19.54
CA SER A 574 17.74 34.24 -20.38
C SER A 574 16.34 34.55 -19.85
N GLU A 575 15.83 35.74 -20.17
CA GLU A 575 14.49 36.17 -19.75
C GLU A 575 13.42 35.21 -20.29
N GLY A 576 12.59 34.67 -19.40
CA GLY A 576 11.58 33.66 -19.74
C GLY A 576 11.20 32.79 -18.55
N GLU A 577 10.43 31.74 -18.83
CA GLU A 577 10.12 30.67 -17.88
C GLU A 577 10.97 29.44 -18.24
N ALA A 578 11.44 28.75 -17.21
CA ALA A 578 12.08 27.45 -17.32
C ALA A 578 11.44 26.49 -16.33
N LEU A 579 11.19 25.27 -16.77
CA LEU A 579 10.78 24.17 -15.90
C LEU A 579 12.05 23.44 -15.46
N ALA A 580 12.21 23.25 -14.16
CA ALA A 580 13.39 22.61 -13.59
C ALA A 580 13.00 21.59 -12.53
N ILE A 581 13.92 20.68 -12.24
CA ILE A 581 13.80 19.67 -11.19
C ILE A 581 15.15 19.53 -10.50
N TYR A 582 15.15 19.39 -9.17
CA TYR A 582 16.36 19.04 -8.44
C TYR A 582 16.54 17.52 -8.42
N ARG A 583 17.79 17.08 -8.52
CA ARG A 583 18.21 15.70 -8.32
C ARG A 583 19.33 15.64 -7.29
N LEU A 584 19.29 14.65 -6.41
CA LEU A 584 20.32 14.37 -5.43
C LEU A 584 20.73 12.90 -5.50
N GLU A 585 22.02 12.62 -5.66
CA GLU A 585 22.58 11.28 -5.40
C GLU A 585 22.95 11.20 -3.93
N GLN A 586 22.36 10.26 -3.21
CA GLN A 586 22.56 10.05 -1.78
C GLN A 586 23.19 8.68 -1.54
N GLU A 587 24.19 8.63 -0.67
CA GLU A 587 24.74 7.35 -0.17
C GLU A 587 23.83 6.82 0.96
N LEU A 588 23.43 5.56 0.86
CA LEU A 588 22.68 4.86 1.90
C LEU A 588 23.65 4.33 2.96
N VAL A 589 23.69 5.02 4.11
CA VAL A 589 24.63 4.72 5.20
C VAL A 589 23.86 4.29 6.44
N ILE A 590 24.07 3.06 6.90
CA ILE A 590 23.53 2.54 8.16
C ILE A 590 24.69 2.25 9.11
N GLU A 591 24.66 2.89 10.27
CA GLU A 591 25.68 2.74 11.33
C GLU A 591 27.13 2.94 10.82
N GLY A 592 27.30 3.86 9.87
CA GLY A 592 28.60 4.20 9.28
C GLY A 592 29.09 3.24 8.19
N THR A 593 28.27 2.26 7.79
CA THR A 593 28.53 1.38 6.65
C THR A 593 27.67 1.81 5.46
N SER A 594 28.30 1.95 4.31
CA SER A 594 27.63 2.26 3.04
C SER A 594 27.13 0.99 2.37
N TYR A 595 25.88 1.01 1.89
CA TYR A 595 25.22 -0.11 1.20
C TYR A 595 24.92 0.19 -0.28
N GLY A 596 25.28 1.37 -0.77
CA GLY A 596 25.03 1.81 -2.15
C GLY A 596 24.61 3.28 -2.20
N SER A 597 24.28 3.75 -3.41
CA SER A 597 23.69 5.06 -3.63
C SER A 597 22.24 4.91 -4.13
N TYR A 598 21.47 5.98 -4.01
CA TYR A 598 20.15 6.12 -4.63
C TYR A 598 19.92 7.59 -5.05
N TYR A 599 18.97 7.82 -5.95
CA TYR A 599 18.57 9.14 -6.38
C TYR A 599 17.24 9.56 -5.75
N LEU A 600 17.17 10.85 -5.39
CA LEU A 600 15.96 11.56 -4.98
C LEU A 600 15.76 12.75 -5.91
N TYR A 601 14.52 13.17 -6.08
CA TYR A 601 14.14 14.27 -6.95
C TYR A 601 13.13 15.16 -6.23
N SER A 602 13.19 16.46 -6.50
CA SER A 602 12.07 17.33 -6.15
C SER A 602 10.90 17.12 -7.09
N ASN A 603 9.73 17.67 -6.75
CA ASN A 603 8.75 17.97 -7.78
C ASN A 603 9.32 18.97 -8.82
N PRO A 604 8.87 18.93 -10.09
CA PRO A 604 9.15 19.98 -11.06
C PRO A 604 8.64 21.35 -10.56
N PHE A 605 9.43 22.39 -10.75
CA PHE A 605 9.11 23.76 -10.34
C PHE A 605 9.48 24.76 -11.45
N THR A 606 8.80 25.90 -11.44
CA THR A 606 8.95 26.95 -12.44
C THR A 606 9.93 28.03 -11.96
N VAL A 607 10.94 28.32 -12.78
CA VAL A 607 11.82 29.47 -12.62
C VAL A 607 11.44 30.56 -13.62
N THR A 608 10.94 31.68 -13.11
CA THR A 608 10.74 32.90 -13.91
C THR A 608 11.97 33.78 -13.86
N VAL A 609 12.69 33.92 -14.97
CA VAL A 609 13.88 34.76 -15.09
C VAL A 609 13.48 36.14 -15.61
N THR A 610 13.72 37.18 -14.82
CA THR A 610 13.48 38.57 -15.22
C THR A 610 14.74 39.21 -15.80
N ALA A 611 14.57 40.20 -16.67
CA ALA A 611 15.68 41.07 -17.09
C ALA A 611 16.43 41.66 -15.87
N ALA A 612 17.75 41.78 -15.99
CA ALA A 612 18.66 42.25 -14.95
C ALA A 612 18.49 43.72 -14.53
#